data_AF-A0AAD8W606-F1
#
_entry.id   AF-A0AAD8W606-F1
#
_cell.length_a   1.000
_cell.length_b   1.000
_cell.length_c   1.000
_cell.angle_alpha   90.00
_cell.angle_beta   90.00
_cell.angle_gamma   90.00
#
_symmetry.space_group_name_H-M   'P 1'
#
loop_
_entity.id
_entity.type
_entity.pdbx_description
1 polymer ?
#
loop_
_entity_poly.entity_id
_entity_poly.type
_entity_poly.pdbx_seq_one_letter_code
_entity_poly.pdbx_strand_id
1 'polypeptide(L)'
;MLPPHPTGAQASAPPLPEELLEEIFLRLPPDEPAWLVRASLASKLWLGLVTGPAFHRRYRDFHGAPPMLGFFHSGSSDSGL
;
A
#
# COMPACT_ATOMS: atom_id res chain seq x y z
N MET A 1 -32.00 19.81 19.84
CA MET A 1 -30.77 19.13 20.24
C MET A 1 -30.78 17.74 19.63
N LEU A 2 -29.84 17.44 18.74
CA LEU A 2 -29.63 16.06 18.27
C LEU A 2 -29.11 15.26 19.47
N PRO A 3 -29.62 14.05 19.78
CA PRO A 3 -29.03 13.23 20.83
C PRO A 3 -27.55 12.98 20.48
N PRO A 4 -26.64 12.97 21.48
CA PRO A 4 -25.28 12.51 21.23
C PRO A 4 -25.40 11.11 20.62
N HIS A 5 -24.79 10.92 19.44
CA HIS A 5 -24.66 9.58 18.88
C HIS A 5 -24.11 8.69 19.99
N PRO A 6 -24.67 7.48 20.24
CA PRO A 6 -23.96 6.54 21.07
C PRO A 6 -22.60 6.40 20.39
N THR A 7 -21.54 6.85 21.07
CA THR A 7 -20.21 6.33 20.85
C THR A 7 -20.34 4.87 21.23
N GLY A 8 -20.89 4.07 20.31
CA GLY A 8 -20.77 2.63 20.39
C GLY A 8 -19.29 2.44 20.56
N ALA A 9 -18.89 1.98 21.75
CA ALA A 9 -17.51 1.66 22.05
C ALA A 9 -17.01 0.94 20.81
N GLN A 10 -16.13 1.59 20.03
CA GLN A 10 -15.59 0.95 18.85
C GLN A 10 -14.94 -0.29 19.43
N ALA A 11 -15.59 -1.43 19.23
CA ALA A 11 -15.03 -2.71 19.59
C ALA A 11 -13.74 -2.72 18.78
N SER A 12 -12.62 -2.47 19.44
CA SER A 12 -11.31 -2.53 18.81
C SER A 12 -11.22 -3.99 18.40
N ALA A 13 -11.43 -4.24 17.10
CA ALA A 13 -11.25 -5.56 16.55
C ALA A 13 -9.84 -6.01 16.98
N PRO A 14 -9.69 -7.26 17.46
CA PRO A 14 -8.38 -7.75 17.83
C PRO A 14 -7.40 -7.48 16.68
N PRO A 15 -6.17 -7.05 16.98
CA PRO A 15 -5.20 -6.72 15.94
C PRO A 15 -5.01 -7.93 15.04
N LEU A 16 -5.22 -7.73 13.74
CA LEU A 16 -4.93 -8.74 12.73
C LEU A 16 -3.43 -9.04 12.74
N PRO A 17 -3.03 -10.33 12.70
CA PRO A 17 -1.65 -10.71 12.47
C PRO A 17 -1.07 -10.04 11.21
N GLU A 18 0.20 -9.69 11.25
CA GLU A 18 0.88 -9.01 10.14
C GLU A 18 0.85 -9.84 8.85
N GLU A 19 0.97 -11.16 8.99
CA GLU A 19 0.93 -12.12 7.89
C GLU A 19 -0.41 -12.07 7.14
N LEU A 20 -1.52 -11.89 7.87
CA LEU A 20 -2.84 -11.74 7.29
C LEU A 20 -3.03 -10.37 6.63
N LEU A 21 -2.47 -9.31 7.20
CA LEU A 21 -2.49 -7.97 6.59
C LEU A 21 -1.71 -7.97 5.28
N GLU A 22 -0.52 -8.57 5.26
CA GLU A 22 0.26 -8.75 4.04
C GLU A 22 -0.50 -9.55 3.00
N GLU A 23 -1.17 -10.63 3.40
CA GLU A 23 -2.01 -11.43 2.53
C GLU A 23 -3.18 -10.65 1.91
N ILE A 24 -3.77 -9.70 2.66
CA ILE A 24 -4.79 -8.79 2.14
C ILE A 24 -4.16 -7.84 1.12
N PHE A 25 -3.03 -7.21 1.46
CA PHE A 25 -2.35 -6.29 0.54
C PHE A 25 -1.84 -6.99 -0.72
N LEU A 26 -1.40 -8.24 -0.61
CA LEU A 26 -0.97 -9.07 -1.74
C LEU A 26 -2.09 -9.28 -2.75
N ARG A 27 -3.36 -9.27 -2.32
CA ARG A 27 -4.51 -9.44 -3.21
C ARG A 27 -5.00 -8.14 -3.83
N LEU A 28 -4.41 -6.99 -3.49
CA LEU A 28 -4.75 -5.73 -4.13
C LEU A 28 -4.23 -5.71 -5.58
N PRO A 29 -5.08 -5.36 -6.57
CA PRO A 29 -4.72 -5.38 -7.99
C PRO A 29 -3.56 -4.44 -8.35
N PRO A 30 -2.65 -4.86 -9.24
CA PRO A 30 -1.50 -4.05 -9.67
C PRO A 30 -1.89 -2.91 -10.62
N ASP A 31 -3.06 -3.00 -11.28
CA ASP A 31 -3.64 -1.95 -12.13
C ASP A 31 -4.24 -0.79 -11.33
N GLU A 32 -4.41 -0.95 -10.01
CA GLU A 32 -4.93 0.07 -9.09
C GLU A 32 -3.92 0.39 -7.97
N PRO A 33 -2.74 0.95 -8.29
CA PRO A 33 -1.67 1.20 -7.31
C PRO A 33 -2.11 2.18 -6.19
N ALA A 34 -3.13 3.00 -6.44
CA ALA A 34 -3.70 3.91 -5.46
C ALA A 34 -4.17 3.21 -4.18
N TRP A 35 -4.56 1.93 -4.25
CA TRP A 35 -5.06 1.21 -3.08
C TRP A 35 -3.94 0.90 -2.08
N LEU A 36 -2.77 0.47 -2.57
CA LEU A 36 -1.58 0.26 -1.75
C LEU A 36 -1.09 1.57 -1.13
N VAL A 37 -1.17 2.67 -1.89
CA VAL A 37 -0.84 4.02 -1.38
C VAL A 37 -1.80 4.43 -0.27
N ARG A 38 -3.10 4.22 -0.42
CA ARG A 38 -4.08 4.54 0.64
C ARG A 38 -3.87 3.68 1.88
N ALA A 39 -3.55 2.39 1.71
CA ALA A 39 -3.24 1.50 2.81
C ALA A 39 -1.99 1.96 3.59
N SER A 40 -0.92 2.34 2.90
CA SER A 40 0.31 2.80 3.56
C SER A 40 0.11 4.10 4.35
N LEU A 41 -0.81 4.96 3.91
CA LEU A 41 -1.17 6.19 4.64
C LEU A 41 -2.05 5.95 5.88
N ALA A 42 -2.65 4.78 6.03
CA ALA A 42 -3.56 4.50 7.14
C ALA A 42 -2.84 4.25 8.47
N SER A 43 -1.60 3.72 8.45
CA SER A 43 -0.82 3.39 9.65
C SER A 43 0.66 3.20 9.34
N LYS A 44 1.54 3.51 10.32
CA LYS A 44 2.97 3.21 10.24
C LYS A 44 3.25 1.70 10.09
N LEU A 45 2.43 0.86 10.70
CA LEU A 45 2.53 -0.59 10.55
C LEU A 45 2.31 -0.99 9.09
N TRP A 46 1.24 -0.47 8.49
CA TRP A 46 0.84 -0.80 7.12
C TRP A 46 1.86 -0.26 6.11
N LEU A 47 2.38 0.95 6.34
CA LEU A 47 3.51 1.49 5.58
C LEU A 47 4.72 0.55 5.62
N GLY A 48 5.09 0.06 6.81
CA GLY A 48 6.21 -0.86 6.98
C GLY A 48 6.03 -2.18 6.21
N LEU A 49 4.83 -2.75 6.25
CA LEU A 49 4.51 -3.98 5.51
C LEU A 49 4.55 -3.74 4.00
N VAL A 50 3.85 -2.71 3.50
CA VAL A 50 3.73 -2.42 2.07
C VAL A 50 5.06 -2.04 1.43
N THR A 51 5.94 -1.32 2.14
CA THR A 51 7.24 -0.89 1.58
C THR A 51 8.36 -1.91 1.76
N GLY A 52 8.08 -3.03 2.42
CA GLY A 52 9.06 -4.07 2.71
C GLY A 52 9.54 -4.81 1.45
N PRO A 53 10.84 -5.13 1.34
CA PRO A 53 11.38 -5.84 0.17
C PRO A 53 10.80 -7.25 0.00
N ALA A 54 10.43 -7.90 1.11
CA ALA A 54 9.77 -9.22 1.09
C ALA A 54 8.34 -9.13 0.53
N PHE A 55 7.60 -8.07 0.86
CA PHE A 55 6.28 -7.82 0.32
C PHE A 55 6.36 -7.55 -1.19
N HIS A 56 7.22 -6.63 -1.63
CA HIS A 56 7.39 -6.33 -3.07
C HIS A 56 7.75 -7.55 -3.91
N ARG A 57 8.62 -8.44 -3.41
CA ARG A 57 8.94 -9.70 -4.09
C ARG A 57 7.72 -10.60 -4.21
N ARG A 58 7.03 -10.89 -3.10
CA ARG A 58 5.83 -11.72 -3.12
C ARG A 58 4.72 -11.12 -3.98
N TYR A 59 4.57 -9.80 -3.97
CA TYR A 59 3.58 -9.09 -4.78
C TYR A 59 3.84 -9.29 -6.27
N ARG A 60 5.11 -9.17 -6.71
CA ARG A 60 5.54 -9.46 -8.09
C ARG A 60 5.41 -10.94 -8.45
N ASP A 61 5.71 -11.84 -7.52
CA ASP A 61 5.60 -13.29 -7.77
C ASP A 61 4.13 -13.72 -7.88
N PHE A 62 3.24 -13.09 -7.09
CA PHE A 62 1.80 -13.37 -7.07
C PHE A 62 1.07 -12.81 -8.30
N HIS A 63 1.36 -11.56 -8.69
CA HIS A 63 0.70 -10.90 -9.83
C HIS A 63 1.45 -11.04 -11.16
N GLY A 64 2.67 -11.60 -11.12
CA GLY A 64 3.60 -11.50 -12.23
C GLY A 64 4.22 -10.11 -12.35
N ALA A 65 5.05 -9.91 -13.38
CA ALA A 65 5.53 -8.59 -13.71
C ALA A 65 4.34 -7.76 -14.26
N PRO A 66 4.02 -6.58 -13.67
CA PRO A 66 3.13 -5.66 -14.35
C PRO A 66 3.71 -5.35 -15.74
N PRO A 67 2.90 -5.20 -16.79
CA PRO A 67 3.42 -4.73 -18.08
C PRO A 67 4.15 -3.41 -17.81
N MET A 68 5.47 -3.39 -18.00
CA MET A 68 6.29 -2.24 -17.60
C MET A 68 5.82 -0.99 -18.37
N LEU A 69 5.09 -0.10 -17.71
CA LEU A 69 4.79 1.23 -18.24
C LEU A 69 5.89 2.21 -17.78
N GLY A 70 6.95 2.33 -18.59
CA GLY A 70 7.75 3.56 -18.69
C GLY A 70 9.14 3.55 -18.03
N PHE A 71 10.14 3.98 -18.83
CA PHE A 71 11.48 4.36 -18.38
C PHE A 71 11.46 5.76 -17.74
N PHE A 72 12.28 5.98 -16.71
CA PHE A 72 12.61 7.34 -16.23
C PHE A 72 13.76 7.90 -17.07
N HIS A 73 13.50 8.92 -17.89
CA HIS A 73 14.56 9.69 -18.55
C HIS A 73 15.16 10.68 -17.55
N SER A 74 16.36 10.40 -17.05
CA SER A 74 17.16 11.39 -16.35
C SER A 74 17.65 12.41 -17.37
N GLY A 75 16.97 13.55 -17.45
CA GLY A 75 17.41 14.71 -18.24
C GLY A 75 18.66 15.32 -17.61
N SER A 76 19.82 14.69 -17.81
CA SER A 76 21.10 15.39 -17.67
C SER A 76 21.38 16.10 -18.99
N SER A 77 20.95 17.34 -19.09
CA SER A 77 21.57 18.31 -20.00
C SER A 77 21.90 19.55 -19.19
N ASP A 78 22.96 19.41 -18.38
CA ASP A 78 23.95 20.46 -18.31
C ASP A 78 24.62 20.56 -19.68
N SER A 79 24.66 21.77 -20.23
CA SER A 79 25.71 22.34 -21.09
C SER A 79 25.08 23.43 -21.94
N GLY A 80 25.45 24.67 -21.62
CA GLY A 80 24.99 25.85 -22.33
C GLY A 80 25.52 25.99 -23.74
N LEU A 81 24.93 26.95 -24.44
CA LEU A 81 25.55 27.97 -25.27
C LEU A 81 24.58 29.15 -25.37
#